data_AF-A0A7G2IRD5-F1
#
_entry.id   AF-A0A7G2IRD5-F1
#
_cell.length_a   1.000
_cell.length_b   1.000
_cell.length_c   1.000
_cell.angle_alpha   90.00
_cell.angle_beta   90.00
_cell.angle_gamma   90.00
#
_symmetry.space_group_name_H-M   'P 1'
#
loop_
_entity.id
_entity.type
_entity.pdbx_description
1 polymer ?
#
loop_
_entity_poly.entity_id
_entity_poly.type
_entity_poly.pdbx_seq_one_letter_code
_entity_poly.pdbx_strand_id
1 'polypeptide(L)'
;MRQRDVDPIRQALDKLKNRHNQQVVVFHKLEQLRDRMVDGSDEAIEEVMNLWPDADRQQLRSLVRNARKEKAGNKPPKSSRQIFQYLRELAENEA
;
A
#
# COMPACT_ATOMS: atom_id res chain seq x y z
N MET A 1 9.87 -6.96 24.85
CA MET A 1 8.48 -6.47 24.91
C MET A 1 8.17 -5.81 23.56
N ARG A 2 7.62 -6.55 22.59
CA ARG A 2 7.24 -5.97 21.28
C ARG A 2 5.83 -5.42 21.42
N GLN A 3 5.71 -4.13 21.71
CA GLN A 3 4.48 -3.38 21.42
C GLN A 3 4.29 -3.45 19.92
N ARG A 4 3.52 -4.44 19.48
CA ARG A 4 3.02 -4.51 18.12
C ARG A 4 1.76 -3.67 18.16
N ASP A 5 1.93 -2.35 18.03
CA ASP A 5 0.80 -1.47 17.72
C ASP A 5 0.14 -2.09 16.50
N VAL A 6 -1.07 -2.59 16.70
CA VAL A 6 -1.82 -3.23 15.64
C VAL A 6 -2.12 -2.12 14.65
N ASP A 7 -1.37 -2.13 13.56
CA ASP A 7 -1.36 -1.08 12.56
C ASP A 7 -2.81 -0.68 12.24
N PRO A 8 -3.20 0.61 12.36
CA PRO A 8 -4.57 1.05 12.13
C PRO A 8 -5.14 0.54 10.80
N ILE A 9 -4.26 0.24 9.84
CA ILE A 9 -4.57 -0.37 8.55
C ILE A 9 -5.17 -1.78 8.71
N ARG A 10 -4.57 -2.67 9.50
CA ARG A 10 -5.11 -4.01 9.77
C ARG A 10 -6.50 -3.98 10.40
N GLN A 11 -6.70 -3.11 11.39
CA GLN A 11 -8.02 -2.98 12.03
C GLN A 11 -9.10 -2.45 11.08
N ALA A 12 -8.72 -1.67 10.06
CA ALA A 12 -9.67 -1.22 9.05
C ALA A 12 -9.95 -2.30 7.99
N LEU A 13 -8.94 -3.11 7.64
CA LEU A 13 -9.10 -4.29 6.78
C LEU A 13 -9.97 -5.36 7.45
N ASP A 14 -9.74 -5.69 8.73
CA ASP A 14 -10.56 -6.68 9.47
C ASP A 14 -12.04 -6.27 9.59
N LYS A 15 -12.34 -4.97 9.56
CA LYS A 15 -13.69 -4.45 9.75
C LYS A 15 -14.56 -4.49 8.49
N LEU A 16 -14.05 -4.94 7.32
CA LEU A 16 -14.64 -4.91 5.96
C LEU A 16 -16.05 -5.51 5.78
N LYS A 17 -16.70 -5.96 6.85
CA LYS A 17 -18.03 -6.60 6.80
C LYS A 17 -19.21 -5.62 6.70
N ASN A 18 -19.02 -4.30 6.80
CA ASN A 18 -20.09 -3.30 6.66
C ASN A 18 -19.94 -2.47 5.37
N ARG A 19 -20.66 -2.93 4.34
CA ARG A 19 -20.60 -2.53 2.92
C ARG A 19 -20.80 -1.01 2.69
N HIS A 20 -19.93 -0.45 1.85
CA HIS A 20 -19.86 0.92 1.31
C HIS A 20 -18.95 1.94 2.03
N ASN A 21 -19.25 2.42 3.25
CA ASN A 21 -18.42 3.45 3.89
C ASN A 21 -17.00 2.97 4.24
N GLN A 22 -16.83 1.66 4.45
CA GLN A 22 -15.53 1.06 4.75
C GLN A 22 -14.64 0.90 3.52
N GLN A 23 -15.22 0.73 2.33
CA GLN A 23 -14.43 0.65 1.09
C GLN A 23 -13.71 1.98 0.84
N VAL A 24 -14.39 3.11 1.00
CA VAL A 24 -13.77 4.44 0.86
C VAL A 24 -12.58 4.62 1.81
N VAL A 25 -12.71 4.17 3.06
CA VAL A 25 -11.62 4.22 4.04
C VAL A 25 -10.43 3.35 3.62
N VAL A 26 -10.68 2.13 3.12
CA VAL A 26 -9.61 1.25 2.63
C VAL A 26 -8.92 1.87 1.42
N PHE A 27 -9.66 2.39 0.44
CA PHE A 27 -9.11 3.07 -0.73
C PHE A 27 -8.17 4.20 -0.32
N HIS A 28 -8.59 5.10 0.58
CA HIS A 28 -7.73 6.17 1.05
C HIS A 28 -6.48 5.68 1.81
N LYS A 29 -6.57 4.58 2.55
CA LYS A 29 -5.40 3.96 3.19
C LYS A 29 -4.40 3.43 2.17
N LEU A 30 -4.89 2.78 1.12
CA LEU A 30 -4.05 2.30 0.02
C LEU A 30 -3.38 3.46 -0.73
N GLU A 31 -4.08 4.57 -0.92
CA GLU A 31 -3.51 5.81 -1.48
C GLU A 31 -2.41 6.37 -0.58
N GLN A 32 -2.65 6.45 0.73
CA GLN A 32 -1.65 6.91 1.69
C GLN A 32 -0.41 6.01 1.70
N LEU A 33 -0.57 4.69 1.65
CA LEU A 33 0.54 3.74 1.56
C LEU A 33 1.35 3.94 0.27
N ARG A 34 0.67 4.09 -0.87
CA ARG A 34 1.31 4.40 -2.16
C ARG A 34 2.15 5.67 -2.04
N ASP A 35 1.55 6.75 -1.54
CA ASP A 35 2.22 8.05 -1.48
C ASP A 35 3.42 8.01 -0.52
N ARG A 36 3.27 7.35 0.65
CA ARG A 36 4.39 7.12 1.58
C ARG A 36 5.51 6.28 0.97
N MET A 37 5.20 5.27 0.16
CA MET A 37 6.24 4.49 -0.52
C MET A 37 6.97 5.32 -1.59
N VAL A 38 6.25 6.13 -2.36
CA VAL A 38 6.87 6.96 -3.40
C VAL A 38 7.70 8.09 -2.77
N ASP A 39 7.20 8.71 -1.70
CA ASP A 39 7.81 9.92 -1.13
C ASP A 39 8.77 9.65 0.04
N GLY A 40 8.61 8.52 0.71
CA GLY A 40 9.41 8.12 1.87
C GLY A 40 10.53 7.14 1.56
N SER A 41 11.05 6.51 2.62
CA SER A 41 12.07 5.45 2.58
C SER A 41 11.45 4.07 2.35
N ASP A 42 12.27 3.01 2.37
CA ASP A 42 11.81 1.61 2.24
C ASP A 42 10.95 1.15 3.45
N GLU A 43 10.72 1.99 4.47
CA GLU A 43 9.88 1.68 5.65
C GLU A 43 8.41 1.41 5.28
N ALA A 44 7.83 2.17 4.35
CA ALA A 44 6.46 1.93 3.91
C ALA A 44 6.32 0.61 3.14
N ILE A 45 7.41 0.11 2.55
CA ILE A 45 7.44 -1.22 1.92
C ILE A 45 7.41 -2.30 3.00
N GLU A 46 8.18 -2.14 4.08
CA GLU A 46 8.12 -3.05 5.25
C GLU A 46 6.72 -3.08 5.86
N GLU A 47 6.02 -1.94 5.94
CA GLU A 47 4.63 -1.86 6.40
C GLU A 47 3.71 -2.73 5.52
N VAL A 48 3.80 -2.60 4.19
CA VAL A 48 3.04 -3.42 3.24
C VAL A 48 3.38 -4.91 3.38
N MET A 49 4.65 -5.26 3.56
CA MET A 49 5.07 -6.66 3.76
C MET A 49 4.58 -7.22 5.10
N ASN A 50 4.43 -6.38 6.12
CA ASN A 50 3.82 -6.80 7.38
C ASN A 50 2.33 -7.02 7.18
N LEU A 51 1.62 -6.12 6.50
CA LEU A 51 0.18 -6.24 6.22
C LEU A 51 -0.11 -7.48 5.38
N TRP A 52 0.63 -7.66 4.29
CA TRP A 52 0.49 -8.78 3.36
C TRP A 52 1.82 -9.55 3.25
N PRO A 53 2.05 -10.57 4.09
CA PRO A 53 3.29 -11.36 4.07
C PRO A 53 3.55 -12.08 2.75
N ASP A 54 2.49 -12.41 2.02
CA ASP A 54 2.56 -13.09 0.72
C ASP A 54 2.80 -12.14 -0.46
N ALA A 55 2.89 -10.83 -0.21
CA ALA A 55 3.19 -9.86 -1.25
C ALA A 55 4.59 -10.08 -1.85
N ASP A 56 4.73 -9.85 -3.15
CA ASP A 56 6.01 -9.85 -3.84
C ASP A 56 6.76 -8.54 -3.54
N ARG A 57 7.67 -8.64 -2.57
CA ARG A 57 8.55 -7.54 -2.16
C ARG A 57 9.38 -6.98 -3.32
N GLN A 58 9.86 -7.83 -4.23
CA GLN A 58 10.73 -7.39 -5.32
C GLN A 58 9.93 -6.62 -6.38
N GLN A 59 8.73 -7.10 -6.72
CA GLN A 59 7.81 -6.40 -7.59
C GLN A 59 7.48 -5.01 -7.02
N LEU A 60 7.11 -4.93 -5.74
CA LEU A 60 6.76 -3.67 -5.09
C LEU A 60 7.94 -2.69 -5.07
N ARG A 61 9.14 -3.14 -4.71
CA ARG A 61 10.35 -2.30 -4.76
C ARG A 61 10.65 -1.79 -6.16
N SER A 62 10.45 -2.61 -7.19
CA SER A 62 10.62 -2.20 -8.59
C SER A 62 9.65 -1.08 -8.97
N LEU A 63 8.37 -1.25 -8.65
CA LEU A 63 7.33 -0.26 -8.90
C LEU A 63 7.62 1.06 -8.17
N VAL A 64 8.01 1.00 -6.90
CA VAL A 64 8.35 2.20 -6.10
C VAL A 64 9.54 2.95 -6.70
N ARG A 65 10.61 2.26 -7.09
CA ARG A 65 11.76 2.91 -7.74
C ARG A 65 11.36 3.58 -9.06
N ASN A 66 10.51 2.94 -9.85
CA ASN A 66 10.03 3.51 -11.12
C ASN A 66 9.14 4.73 -10.87
N ALA A 67 8.23 4.67 -9.88
CA ALA A 67 7.39 5.80 -9.50
C ALA A 67 8.21 7.00 -8.99
N ARG A 68 9.25 6.77 -8.20
CA ARG A 68 10.20 7.81 -7.76
C ARG A 68 10.89 8.47 -8.96
N LYS A 69 11.37 7.67 -9.93
CA LYS A 69 11.99 8.19 -11.17
C LYS A 69 11.00 8.97 -12.02
N GLU A 70 9.76 8.50 -12.16
CA GLU A 70 8.70 9.20 -12.88
C GLU A 70 8.39 10.55 -12.23
N LYS A 71 8.22 10.57 -10.90
CA LYS A 71 7.98 11.80 -10.12
C LYS A 71 9.12 12.80 -10.26
N ALA A 72 10.37 12.34 -10.09
CA ALA A 72 11.55 13.20 -10.23
C ALA A 72 11.70 13.77 -11.66
N GLY A 73 11.25 13.03 -12.68
CA GLY A 73 11.30 13.45 -14.07
C GLY A 73 10.05 14.18 -14.57
N ASN A 74 9.09 14.53 -13.69
CA ASN A 74 7.77 15.08 -14.07
C ASN A 74 7.06 14.26 -15.16
N LYS A 75 7.24 12.94 -15.15
CA LYS A 75 6.61 12.02 -16.10
C LYS A 75 5.22 11.64 -15.60
N PRO A 76 4.33 11.17 -16.50
CA PRO A 76 3.05 10.61 -16.11
C PRO A 76 3.22 9.51 -15.04
N PRO A 77 2.40 9.49 -13.97
CA PRO A 77 2.60 8.63 -12.79
C PRO A 77 2.07 7.20 -13.03
N LYS A 78 2.58 6.52 -14.06
CA LYS A 78 2.15 5.17 -14.44
C LYS A 78 2.45 4.17 -13.33
N SER A 79 3.68 4.17 -12.84
CA SER A 79 4.12 3.24 -11.81
C SER A 79 3.39 3.48 -10.49
N SER A 80 3.06 4.73 -10.15
CA SER A 80 2.23 5.05 -8.98
C SER A 80 0.81 4.44 -9.08
N ARG A 81 0.18 4.50 -10.26
CA ARG A 81 -1.11 3.82 -10.50
C ARG A 81 -0.99 2.30 -10.38
N GLN A 82 0.11 1.72 -10.85
CA GLN A 82 0.37 0.27 -10.72
C GLN A 82 0.58 -0.15 -9.27
N ILE A 83 1.25 0.66 -8.44
CA ILE A 83 1.36 0.42 -7.00
C ILE A 83 -0.03 0.36 -6.36
N PHE A 84 -0.89 1.34 -6.66
CA PHE A 84 -2.24 1.36 -6.12
C PHE A 84 -3.04 0.12 -6.51
N GLN A 85 -3.00 -0.25 -7.79
CA GLN A 85 -3.69 -1.43 -8.29
C GLN A 85 -3.17 -2.70 -7.60
N TYR A 86 -1.86 -2.85 -7.45
CA TYR A 86 -1.25 -3.98 -6.75
C TYR A 86 -1.70 -4.07 -5.29
N LEU A 87 -1.67 -2.96 -4.55
CA LEU A 87 -2.15 -2.90 -3.17
C LEU A 87 -3.64 -3.24 -3.05
N ARG A 88 -4.46 -2.81 -4.02
CA ARG A 88 -5.88 -3.14 -4.06
C ARG A 88 -6.10 -4.63 -4.27
N GLU A 89 -5.37 -5.24 -5.19
CA GLU A 89 -5.42 -6.69 -5.44
C GLU A 89 -5.02 -7.48 -4.19
N LEU A 90 -3.99 -7.04 -3.45
CA LEU A 90 -3.62 -7.65 -2.17
C LEU A 90 -4.74 -7.55 -1.13
N ALA A 91 -5.34 -6.36 -0.98
CA ALA A 91 -6.42 -6.13 -0.03
C ALA A 91 -7.71 -6.90 -0.38
N GLU A 92 -7.98 -7.10 -1.68
CA GLU A 92 -9.13 -7.88 -2.17
C GLU A 92 -8.91 -9.40 -2.01
N ASN A 93 -7.67 -9.88 -2.16
CA ASN A 93 -7.33 -11.31 -2.05
C ASN A 93 -7.20 -11.80 -0.60
N GLU A 94 -7.00 -10.91 0.37
CA GLU A 94 -6.96 -11.23 1.81
C GLU A 94 -8.37 -11.31 2.45
N ALA A 95 -9.40 -10.82 1.76
CA ALA A 95 -10.80 -10.76 2.24
C ALA A 95 -11.58 -12.06 2.05
#